data_AF-A0A8J4XGB2-F1
#
_entry.id   AF-A0A8J4XGB2-F1
#
_cell.length_a   1.000
_cell.length_b   1.000
_cell.length_c   1.000
_cell.angle_alpha   90.00
_cell.angle_beta   90.00
_cell.angle_gamma   90.00
#
_symmetry.space_group_name_H-M   'P 1'
#
loop_
_entity.id
_entity.type
_entity.pdbx_description
1 polymer ?
#
loop_
_entity_poly.entity_id
_entity_poly.type
_entity_poly.pdbx_seq_one_letter_code
_entity_poly.pdbx_strand_id
1 'polypeptide(L)'
;DKDAIKAFWTKIVPKAEEIGSEALYRMSTVYPQTKIYFSHWNNLSYGSEQVKKHGKVITSGVGEALSKIDDLTSGLVSLSELHAYQLRVDPANFK
;
A
#
# COMPACT_ATOMS: atom_id res chain seq x y z
N ASP A 1 1.74 -1.76 21.89
CA ASP A 1 1.74 -1.88 20.42
C ASP A 1 2.13 -0.61 19.68
N LYS A 2 1.46 0.52 19.90
CA LYS A 2 1.74 1.79 19.18
C LYS A 2 3.23 2.18 19.18
N ASP A 3 3.88 2.13 20.34
CA ASP A 3 5.31 2.48 20.45
C ASP A 3 6.23 1.49 19.73
N ALA A 4 5.91 0.19 19.80
CA ALA A 4 6.65 -0.84 19.09
C ALA A 4 6.53 -0.66 17.56
N ILE A 5 5.33 -0.36 17.06
CA ILE A 5 5.06 -0.09 15.65
C ILE A 5 5.82 1.17 15.18
N LYS A 6 5.76 2.26 15.95
CA LYS A 6 6.51 3.49 15.64
C LYS A 6 8.03 3.25 15.62
N ALA A 7 8.54 2.55 16.63
CA ALA A 7 9.96 2.22 16.72
C ALA A 7 10.43 1.32 15.57
N PHE A 8 9.61 0.35 15.16
CA PHE A 8 9.89 -0.49 14.00
C PHE A 8 9.87 0.32 12.70
N TRP A 9 8.87 1.18 12.52
CA TRP A 9 8.73 2.01 11.32
C TRP A 9 9.96 2.89 11.07
N THR A 10 10.48 3.54 12.11
CA THR A 10 11.70 4.36 12.00
C THR A 10 12.90 3.58 11.42
N LYS A 11 12.96 2.25 11.64
CA LYS A 11 14.02 1.40 11.09
C LYS A 11 13.80 1.06 9.62
N ILE A 12 12.55 1.01 9.15
CA ILE A 12 12.21 0.57 7.79
C ILE A 12 11.96 1.72 6.81
N VAL A 13 11.68 2.94 7.28
CA VAL A 13 11.49 4.14 6.43
C VAL A 13 12.57 4.31 5.36
N PRO A 14 13.88 4.11 5.64
CA PRO A 14 14.92 4.22 4.61
C PRO A 14 14.76 3.25 3.42
N LYS A 15 13.97 2.18 3.59
CA LYS A 15 13.69 1.15 2.57
C LYS A 15 12.24 1.12 2.10
N ALA A 16 11.44 2.13 2.46
CA ALA A 16 10.00 2.14 2.19
C ALA A 16 9.66 1.91 0.70
N GLU A 17 10.39 2.53 -0.22
CA GLU A 17 10.16 2.35 -1.66
C GLU A 17 10.41 0.91 -2.13
N GLU A 18 11.51 0.29 -1.69
CA GLU A 18 11.84 -1.11 -1.99
C GLU A 18 10.77 -2.05 -1.44
N ILE A 19 10.40 -1.86 -0.17
CA ILE A 19 9.39 -2.68 0.53
C ILE A 19 8.03 -2.57 -0.19
N GLY A 20 7.60 -1.35 -0.55
CA GLY A 20 6.34 -1.13 -1.24
C GLY A 20 6.31 -1.76 -2.63
N SER A 21 7.40 -1.59 -3.40
CA SER A 21 7.54 -2.18 -4.73
C SER A 21 7.49 -3.71 -4.66
N GLU A 22 8.19 -4.29 -3.68
CA GLU A 22 8.22 -5.73 -3.48
C GLU A 22 6.85 -6.28 -3.03
N ALA A 23 6.18 -5.61 -2.09
CA ALA A 23 4.85 -5.99 -1.63
C ALA A 23 3.83 -5.98 -2.77
N LEU A 24 3.80 -4.91 -3.59
CA LEU A 24 2.90 -4.81 -4.73
C LEU A 24 3.18 -5.87 -5.80
N TYR A 25 4.46 -6.10 -6.12
CA TYR A 25 4.85 -7.14 -7.06
C TYR A 25 4.42 -8.54 -6.57
N ARG A 26 4.70 -8.85 -5.30
CA ARG A 26 4.33 -10.13 -4.67
C ARG A 26 2.82 -10.31 -4.65
N MET A 27 2.06 -9.28 -4.28
CA MET A 27 0.59 -9.32 -4.31
C MET A 27 0.08 -9.69 -5.71
N SER A 28 0.55 -8.98 -6.75
CA SER A 28 0.11 -9.24 -8.12
C SER A 28 0.51 -10.63 -8.64
N THR A 29 1.59 -11.22 -8.12
CA THR A 29 2.11 -12.52 -8.57
C THR A 29 1.47 -13.68 -7.83
N VAL A 30 1.37 -13.59 -6.50
CA VAL A 30 0.84 -14.63 -5.61
C VAL A 30 -0.69 -14.62 -5.60
N TYR A 31 -1.30 -13.45 -5.77
CA TYR A 31 -2.75 -13.25 -5.81
C TYR A 31 -3.16 -12.65 -7.16
N PRO A 32 -3.15 -13.44 -8.25
CA PRO A 32 -3.34 -12.93 -9.61
C PRO A 32 -4.69 -12.24 -9.83
N GLN A 33 -5.71 -12.54 -9.02
CA GLN A 33 -6.99 -11.84 -9.05
C GLN A 33 -6.87 -10.33 -8.78
N THR A 34 -5.83 -9.91 -8.05
CA THR A 34 -5.58 -8.50 -7.74
C THR A 34 -5.09 -7.71 -8.96
N LYS A 35 -4.62 -8.37 -10.02
CA LYS A 35 -4.13 -7.70 -11.24
C LYS A 35 -5.21 -6.87 -11.93
N ILE A 36 -6.50 -7.20 -11.75
CA ILE A 36 -7.60 -6.47 -12.38
C ILE A 36 -7.58 -4.97 -12.03
N TYR A 37 -7.19 -4.62 -10.80
CA TYR A 37 -7.12 -3.24 -10.32
C TYR A 37 -6.00 -2.43 -10.98
N PHE A 38 -5.02 -3.11 -11.58
CA PHE A 38 -3.85 -2.52 -12.25
C PHE A 38 -3.81 -2.84 -13.75
N SER A 39 -4.91 -3.32 -14.33
CA SER A 39 -5.01 -3.72 -15.75
C SER A 39 -4.74 -2.58 -16.75
N HIS A 40 -4.82 -1.32 -16.30
CA HIS A 40 -4.47 -0.13 -17.07
C HIS A 40 -2.95 0.11 -17.17
N TRP A 41 -2.12 -0.68 -16.48
CA TRP A 41 -0.66 -0.63 -16.61
C TRP A 41 -0.16 -1.69 -17.57
N ASN A 42 0.80 -1.29 -18.41
CA ASN A 42 1.40 -2.17 -19.40
C ASN A 42 2.44 -3.14 -18.80
N ASN A 43 2.91 -2.89 -17.57
CA ASN A 43 3.95 -3.68 -16.94
C ASN A 43 3.78 -3.74 -15.42
N LEU A 44 3.59 -4.95 -14.90
CA LEU A 44 3.54 -5.27 -13.46
C LEU A 44 4.75 -6.11 -13.00
N SER A 45 5.78 -6.20 -13.83
CA SER A 45 6.99 -6.96 -13.50
C SER A 45 7.73 -6.33 -12.33
N TYR A 46 8.50 -7.17 -11.62
CA TYR A 46 9.38 -6.72 -10.56
C TYR A 46 10.31 -5.62 -11.06
N GLY A 47 10.38 -4.53 -10.31
CA GLY A 47 11.24 -3.39 -10.64
C GLY A 47 10.76 -2.48 -11.78
N SER A 48 9.58 -2.72 -12.36
CA SER A 48 8.97 -1.79 -13.32
C SER A 48 8.71 -0.43 -12.68
N GLU A 49 8.73 0.63 -13.50
CA GLU A 49 8.56 2.00 -13.02
C GLU A 49 7.18 2.21 -12.36
N GLN A 50 6.12 1.65 -12.94
CA GLN A 50 4.78 1.74 -12.34
C GLN A 50 4.72 1.08 -10.96
N VAL A 51 5.29 -0.12 -10.82
CA VAL A 51 5.30 -0.86 -9.54
C VAL A 51 6.13 -0.11 -8.49
N LYS A 52 7.30 0.42 -8.84
CA LYS A 52 8.12 1.23 -7.91
C LYS A 52 7.38 2.49 -7.46
N LYS A 53 6.82 3.25 -8.42
CA LYS A 53 6.11 4.50 -8.14
C LYS A 53 4.90 4.27 -7.24
N HIS A 54 4.11 3.24 -7.51
CA HIS A 54 2.92 2.96 -6.69
C HIS A 54 3.27 2.27 -5.37
N GLY A 55 4.33 1.46 -5.33
CA GLY A 55 4.89 0.92 -4.09
C GLY A 55 5.24 2.04 -3.09
N LYS A 56 5.83 3.13 -3.58
CA LYS A 56 6.06 4.33 -2.77
C LYS A 56 4.74 4.92 -2.23
N VAL A 57 3.71 5.05 -3.06
CA VAL A 57 2.38 5.53 -2.64
C VAL A 57 1.80 4.67 -1.51
N ILE A 58 1.87 3.34 -1.63
CA ILE A 58 1.41 2.40 -0.60
C ILE A 58 2.13 2.67 0.72
N THR A 59 3.47 2.71 0.70
CA THR A 59 4.24 2.92 1.94
C THR A 59 4.09 4.32 2.54
N SER A 60 3.86 5.35 1.71
CA SER A 60 3.47 6.68 2.20
C SER A 60 2.12 6.64 2.93
N GLY A 61 1.12 5.92 2.40
CA GLY A 61 -0.16 5.72 3.07
C GLY A 61 -0.03 4.98 4.41
N VAL A 62 0.85 3.97 4.49
CA VAL A 62 1.17 3.30 5.76
C VAL A 62 1.86 4.27 6.73
N GLY A 63 2.79 5.10 6.26
CA GLY A 63 3.43 6.13 7.08
C GLY A 63 2.44 7.17 7.61
N GLU A 64 1.47 7.57 6.79
CA GLU A 64 0.37 8.44 7.21
C GLU A 64 -0.49 7.75 8.30
N ALA A 65 -0.83 6.48 8.13
CA ALA A 65 -1.55 5.69 9.13
C ALA A 65 -0.81 5.71 10.48
N LEU A 66 0.51 5.60 10.48
CA LEU A 66 1.30 5.69 11.71
C LEU A 66 1.25 7.08 12.36
N SER A 67 1.20 8.15 11.57
CA SER A 67 1.01 9.51 12.09
C SER A 67 -0.38 9.72 12.71
N LYS A 68 -1.35 8.86 12.34
CA LYS A 68 -2.75 8.86 12.82
C LYS A 68 -3.09 7.64 13.67
N ILE A 69 -2.09 6.94 14.22
CA ILE A 69 -2.29 5.62 14.88
C ILE A 69 -3.24 5.64 16.09
N ASP A 70 -3.54 6.82 16.63
CA ASP A 70 -4.51 7.00 17.71
C ASP A 70 -5.96 7.01 17.24
N ASP A 71 -6.21 7.36 15.98
CA ASP A 71 -7.52 7.35 15.32
C ASP A 71 -7.36 7.04 13.81
N LEU A 72 -7.20 5.76 13.50
CA LEU A 72 -7.06 5.29 12.11
C LEU A 72 -8.35 5.43 11.31
N THR A 73 -9.51 5.33 11.97
CA THR A 73 -10.81 5.42 11.30
C THR A 73 -11.00 6.79 10.69
N SER A 74 -10.80 7.86 11.46
CA SER A 74 -10.85 9.23 10.94
C SER A 74 -9.62 9.54 10.08
N GLY A 75 -8.45 9.04 10.48
CA GLY A 75 -7.17 9.34 9.82
C GLY A 75 -7.05 8.81 8.39
N LEU A 76 -7.74 7.71 8.05
CA LEU A 76 -7.67 7.09 6.73
C LEU A 76 -8.97 7.22 5.91
N VAL A 77 -9.92 8.08 6.34
CA VAL A 77 -11.24 8.18 5.70
C VAL A 77 -11.14 8.48 4.20
N SER A 78 -10.26 9.39 3.79
CA SER A 78 -10.08 9.74 2.37
C SER A 78 -9.56 8.55 1.54
N LEU A 79 -8.65 7.75 2.10
CA LEU A 79 -8.16 6.53 1.44
C LEU A 79 -9.24 5.45 1.39
N SER A 80 -10.05 5.32 2.45
CA SER A 80 -11.20 4.43 2.49
C SER A 80 -12.20 4.78 1.39
N GLU A 81 -12.59 6.06 1.27
CA GLU A 81 -13.51 6.54 0.24
C GLU A 81 -12.97 6.35 -1.18
N LEU A 82 -11.68 6.65 -1.38
CA LEU A 82 -11.00 6.42 -2.65
C LEU A 82 -11.11 4.94 -3.08
N HIS A 83 -10.75 4.01 -2.20
CA HIS A 83 -10.77 2.60 -2.53
C HIS A 83 -12.19 2.04 -2.68
N ALA A 84 -13.12 2.45 -1.82
CA ALA A 84 -14.48 1.94 -1.83
C ALA A 84 -15.31 2.45 -3.02
N TYR A 85 -15.27 3.76 -3.30
CA TYR A 85 -16.22 4.38 -4.22
C TYR A 85 -15.64 4.69 -5.60
N GLN A 86 -14.39 5.14 -5.66
CA GLN A 86 -13.75 5.51 -6.93
C GLN A 86 -13.08 4.31 -7.58
N LEU A 87 -12.22 3.61 -6.84
CA LEU A 87 -11.49 2.45 -7.35
C LEU A 87 -12.29 1.14 -7.27
N ARG A 88 -13.29 1.10 -6.38
CA ARG A 88 -14.17 -0.05 -6.14
C ARG A 88 -13.39 -1.34 -5.89
N VAL A 89 -12.36 -1.24 -5.05
CA VAL A 89 -11.55 -2.39 -4.62
C VAL A 89 -12.38 -3.24 -3.68
N ASP A 90 -12.46 -4.54 -3.94
CA ASP A 90 -13.14 -5.47 -3.04
C ASP A 90 -12.35 -5.52 -1.73
N PRO A 91 -12.97 -5.23 -0.57
CA PRO A 91 -12.29 -5.19 0.71
C PRO A 91 -11.61 -6.51 1.11
N ALA A 92 -11.99 -7.63 0.48
CA ALA A 92 -11.31 -8.92 0.67
C ALA A 92 -9.83 -8.90 0.25
N ASN A 93 -9.36 -7.89 -0.50
CA ASN A 93 -7.97 -7.75 -0.94
C ASN A 93 -7.06 -6.97 0.03
N PHE A 94 -7.57 -6.45 1.15
CA PHE A 94 -6.75 -5.68 2.11
C PHE A 94 -6.03 -6.54 3.17
N LYS A 95 -6.27 -7.86 3.20
CA LYS A 95 -5.74 -8.78 4.22
C LYS A 95 -4.42 -9.43 3.83
#